data_AF-A0A9E2U3W3-F1
#
_entry.id   AF-A0A9E2U3W3-F1
#
_cell.length_a   1.000
_cell.length_b   1.000
_cell.length_c   1.000
_cell.angle_alpha   90.00
_cell.angle_beta   90.00
_cell.angle_gamma   90.00
#
_symmetry.space_group_name_H-M   'P 1'
#
loop_
_entity.id
_entity.type
_entity.pdbx_description
1 polymer ?
#
loop_
_entity_poly.entity_id
_entity_poly.type
_entity_poly.pdbx_seq_one_letter_code
_entity_poly.pdbx_strand_id
1 'polypeptide(L)'
;MRFEEYRRHDAVSLAELISKRQVSAEEVLETAIARSEQINPAISAIVHKQYEQTRRAVAAGLPEGPLKSVPFLIKDLGFFGTGQPATFGSRLFKDFVADHETAYVTRCKQAGLVFMGRSSSPEFGLNPNTEPRLYGSCHNPWNLEYSAGGSSAGAAAAVAAGILPVAHATDGGGSIRIPAAQCGLFGLKPSRGRVSMAPDAGEGWDGLSAGHVVSRSVRDSALMLDCTARMEPGDPYTAPVPERPFLEAVARPPRKLRIALMLKDHRGAKLHPECLEAVQGAAKLCCSAPIPTSRDPAPLMACPPRTRSRCGSPSRRVGSPRDCTQCG
;
A
#
# COMPACT_ATOMS: atom_id res chain seq x y z
N MET A 1 -8.42 -23.98 -11.24
CA MET A 1 -8.40 -24.15 -9.76
C MET A 1 -9.72 -23.73 -9.11
N ARG A 2 -10.05 -24.21 -7.90
CA ARG A 2 -11.29 -23.79 -7.19
C ARG A 2 -11.07 -22.49 -6.42
N PHE A 3 -12.11 -21.66 -6.26
CA PHE A 3 -12.00 -20.39 -5.51
C PHE A 3 -11.50 -20.56 -4.06
N GLU A 4 -11.98 -21.60 -3.36
CA GLU A 4 -11.58 -21.89 -1.98
C GLU A 4 -10.10 -22.21 -1.82
N GLU A 5 -9.49 -22.76 -2.87
CA GLU A 5 -8.06 -22.99 -2.95
C GLU A 5 -7.33 -21.69 -3.30
N TYR A 6 -7.80 -20.99 -4.34
CA TYR A 6 -7.25 -19.72 -4.80
C TYR A 6 -7.10 -18.69 -3.68
N ARG A 7 -8.14 -18.49 -2.87
CA ARG A 7 -8.15 -17.48 -1.81
C ARG A 7 -7.16 -17.76 -0.67
N ARG A 8 -6.62 -18.98 -0.56
CA ARG A 8 -5.60 -19.36 0.44
C ARG A 8 -4.18 -18.97 0.02
N HIS A 9 -3.97 -18.69 -1.26
CA HIS A 9 -2.68 -18.28 -1.78
C HIS A 9 -2.58 -16.77 -1.85
N ASP A 10 -1.41 -16.24 -1.51
CA ASP A 10 -1.04 -14.86 -1.79
C ASP A 10 -0.31 -14.77 -3.14
N ALA A 11 0.13 -13.58 -3.56
CA ALA A 11 0.67 -13.35 -4.89
C ALA A 11 1.94 -14.17 -5.12
N VAL A 12 2.85 -14.16 -4.13
CA VAL A 12 4.08 -14.97 -4.17
C VAL A 12 3.75 -16.46 -4.33
N SER A 13 2.81 -16.97 -3.53
CA SER A 13 2.45 -18.38 -3.61
C SER A 13 1.77 -18.75 -4.93
N LEU A 14 0.92 -17.89 -5.49
CA LEU A 14 0.31 -18.15 -6.79
C LEU A 14 1.36 -18.20 -7.91
N ALA A 15 2.31 -17.27 -7.90
CA ALA A 15 3.41 -17.27 -8.86
C ALA A 15 4.24 -18.56 -8.77
N GLU A 16 4.53 -19.04 -7.55
CA GLU A 16 5.24 -20.32 -7.35
C GLU A 16 4.47 -21.53 -7.89
N LEU A 17 3.15 -21.60 -7.66
CA LEU A 17 2.32 -22.70 -8.17
C LEU A 17 2.31 -22.72 -9.71
N ILE A 18 2.17 -21.55 -10.34
CA ILE A 18 2.21 -21.41 -11.80
C ILE A 18 3.58 -21.81 -12.34
N SER A 19 4.67 -21.33 -11.73
CA SER A 19 6.04 -21.67 -12.12
C SER A 19 6.32 -23.18 -12.05
N LYS A 20 5.82 -23.84 -10.99
CA LYS A 20 5.91 -25.30 -10.80
C LYS A 20 4.90 -26.09 -11.64
N ARG A 21 4.08 -25.43 -12.47
CA ARG A 21 3.01 -26.02 -13.28
C ARG A 21 1.99 -26.83 -12.48
N GLN A 22 1.78 -26.47 -11.21
CA GLN A 22 0.77 -27.10 -10.35
C GLN A 22 -0.63 -26.57 -10.64
N VAL A 23 -0.71 -25.34 -11.15
CA VAL A 23 -1.90 -24.71 -11.75
C VAL A 23 -1.46 -23.97 -13.01
N SER A 24 -2.36 -23.79 -13.97
CA SER A 24 -2.07 -22.97 -15.15
C SER A 24 -2.33 -21.48 -14.90
N ALA A 25 -1.67 -20.62 -15.68
CA ALA A 25 -1.93 -19.17 -15.66
C ALA A 25 -3.38 -18.83 -16.01
N GLU A 26 -3.97 -19.55 -16.96
CA GLU A 26 -5.36 -19.41 -17.37
C GLU A 26 -6.30 -19.80 -16.23
N GLU A 27 -6.04 -20.91 -15.54
CA GLU A 27 -6.86 -21.33 -14.40
C GLU A 27 -6.90 -20.29 -13.27
N VAL A 28 -5.77 -19.65 -12.98
CA VAL A 28 -5.66 -18.60 -11.97
C VAL A 28 -6.42 -17.35 -12.42
N LEU A 29 -6.23 -16.94 -13.68
CA LEU A 29 -6.92 -15.78 -14.26
C LEU A 29 -8.45 -15.98 -14.27
N GLU A 30 -8.92 -17.11 -14.77
CA GLU A 30 -10.36 -17.42 -14.84
C GLU A 30 -11.00 -17.50 -13.46
N THR A 31 -10.26 -18.00 -12.45
CA THR A 31 -10.76 -18.00 -11.06
C THR A 31 -10.94 -16.57 -10.53
N ALA A 32 -9.98 -15.67 -10.82
CA ALA A 32 -10.08 -14.27 -10.44
C ALA A 32 -11.20 -13.54 -11.19
N ILE A 33 -11.37 -13.79 -12.50
CA ILE A 33 -12.45 -13.22 -13.31
C ILE A 33 -13.81 -13.69 -12.80
N ALA A 34 -14.01 -14.99 -12.62
CA ALA A 34 -15.27 -15.53 -12.12
C ALA A 34 -15.63 -14.95 -10.74
N ARG A 35 -14.64 -14.84 -9.84
CA ARG A 35 -14.87 -14.20 -8.54
C ARG A 35 -15.25 -12.72 -8.70
N SER A 36 -14.57 -11.99 -9.58
CA SER A 36 -14.90 -10.60 -9.88
C SER A 36 -16.32 -10.46 -10.39
N GLU A 37 -16.74 -11.27 -11.36
CA GLU A 37 -18.09 -11.21 -11.92
C GLU A 37 -19.16 -11.52 -10.87
N GLN A 38 -18.88 -12.43 -9.94
CA GLN A 38 -19.77 -12.78 -8.85
C GLN A 38 -19.97 -11.62 -7.84
N ILE A 39 -18.90 -10.93 -7.44
CA ILE A 39 -18.96 -10.02 -6.28
C ILE A 39 -18.85 -8.53 -6.64
N ASN A 40 -18.18 -8.18 -7.74
CA ASN A 40 -17.97 -6.79 -8.13
C ASN A 40 -19.27 -5.98 -8.33
N PRO A 41 -20.39 -6.56 -8.82
CA PRO A 41 -21.66 -5.82 -8.90
C PRO A 41 -22.15 -5.26 -7.57
N ALA A 42 -21.80 -5.88 -6.44
CA ALA A 42 -22.21 -5.43 -5.11
C ALA A 42 -21.21 -4.45 -4.46
N ILE A 43 -19.93 -4.51 -4.81
CA ILE A 43 -18.86 -3.73 -4.15
C ILE A 43 -18.30 -2.58 -5.01
N SER A 44 -18.58 -2.57 -6.31
CA SER A 44 -18.11 -1.54 -7.26
C SER A 44 -16.60 -1.29 -7.20
N ALA A 45 -15.81 -2.36 -7.02
CA ALA A 45 -14.37 -2.29 -6.81
C ALA A 45 -13.59 -2.09 -8.12
N ILE A 46 -14.05 -2.68 -9.22
CA ILE A 46 -13.46 -2.62 -10.56
C ILE A 46 -14.39 -1.80 -11.45
N VAL A 47 -13.87 -0.69 -11.95
CA VAL A 47 -14.62 0.32 -12.74
C VAL A 47 -14.37 0.21 -14.24
N HIS A 48 -13.26 -0.41 -14.62
CA HIS A 48 -12.97 -0.76 -16.01
C HIS A 48 -12.40 -2.17 -16.06
N LYS A 49 -13.03 -3.05 -16.84
CA LYS A 49 -12.64 -4.46 -16.99
C LYS A 49 -11.81 -4.64 -18.26
N GLN A 50 -10.72 -5.40 -18.19
CA GLN A 50 -9.83 -5.69 -19.32
C GLN A 50 -9.74 -7.19 -19.65
N TYR A 51 -10.69 -8.00 -19.18
CA TYR A 51 -10.58 -9.47 -19.16
C TYR A 51 -10.22 -10.11 -20.50
N GLU A 52 -10.87 -9.72 -21.60
CA GLU A 52 -10.56 -10.24 -22.94
C GLU A 52 -9.16 -9.86 -23.43
N GLN A 53 -8.68 -8.67 -23.06
CA GLN A 53 -7.31 -8.28 -23.35
C GLN A 53 -6.33 -9.07 -22.49
N THR A 54 -6.66 -9.28 -21.21
CA THR A 54 -5.85 -10.09 -20.28
C THR A 54 -5.73 -11.54 -20.73
N ARG A 55 -6.84 -12.17 -21.15
CA ARG A 55 -6.87 -13.54 -21.70
C ARG A 55 -5.95 -13.68 -22.90
N ARG A 56 -6.06 -12.75 -23.87
CA ARG A 56 -5.18 -12.71 -25.05
C ARG A 56 -3.71 -12.53 -24.68
N ALA A 57 -3.39 -11.67 -23.71
CA ALA A 57 -2.02 -11.46 -23.25
C ALA A 57 -1.44 -12.71 -22.55
N VAL A 58 -2.23 -13.40 -21.72
CA VAL A 58 -1.82 -14.67 -21.10
C VAL A 58 -1.57 -15.74 -22.16
N ALA A 59 -2.46 -15.87 -23.15
CA ALA A 59 -2.33 -16.84 -24.24
C ALA A 59 -1.13 -16.55 -25.15
N ALA A 60 -0.81 -15.27 -25.39
CA ALA A 60 0.34 -14.86 -26.18
C ALA A 60 1.69 -15.03 -25.47
N GLY A 61 1.67 -15.27 -24.15
CA GLY A 61 2.85 -15.32 -23.31
C GLY A 61 3.21 -13.94 -22.73
N LEU A 62 3.71 -13.97 -21.50
CA LEU A 62 4.07 -12.78 -20.73
C LEU A 62 5.58 -12.75 -20.46
N PRO A 63 6.15 -11.57 -20.19
CA PRO A 63 7.51 -11.47 -19.70
C PRO A 63 7.76 -12.41 -18.52
N GLU A 64 8.97 -12.97 -18.45
CA GLU A 64 9.41 -13.65 -17.24
C GLU A 64 9.53 -12.66 -16.09
N GLY A 65 9.16 -13.10 -14.89
CA GLY A 65 9.24 -12.26 -13.70
C GLY A 65 8.76 -12.99 -12.45
N PRO A 66 9.06 -12.45 -11.25
CA PRO A 66 8.75 -13.12 -9.98
C PRO A 66 7.25 -13.22 -9.69
N LEU A 67 6.41 -12.50 -10.43
CA LEU A 67 4.95 -12.48 -10.30
C LEU A 67 4.25 -12.85 -11.61
N LYS A 68 4.92 -13.64 -12.46
CA LYS A 68 4.41 -14.06 -13.76
C LYS A 68 2.99 -14.63 -13.66
N SER A 69 2.08 -14.07 -14.46
CA SER A 69 0.68 -14.44 -14.57
C SER A 69 -0.18 -14.20 -13.31
N VAL A 70 0.33 -13.50 -12.30
CA VAL A 70 -0.49 -13.14 -11.13
C VAL A 70 -1.45 -12.00 -11.50
N PRO A 71 -2.78 -12.15 -11.26
CA PRO A 71 -3.73 -11.13 -11.63
C PRO A 71 -3.64 -9.88 -10.74
N PHE A 72 -3.82 -8.71 -11.37
CA PHE A 72 -3.55 -7.41 -10.74
C PHE A 72 -4.50 -6.31 -11.26
N LEU A 73 -4.72 -5.28 -10.44
CA LEU A 73 -5.45 -4.07 -10.83
C LEU A 73 -4.56 -2.85 -10.65
N ILE A 74 -4.67 -1.90 -11.58
CA ILE A 74 -4.12 -0.55 -11.40
C ILE A 74 -5.23 0.36 -10.85
N LYS A 75 -4.99 1.02 -9.71
CA LYS A 75 -5.86 2.09 -9.22
C LYS A 75 -6.15 3.11 -10.32
N ASP A 76 -7.41 3.53 -10.44
CA ASP A 76 -7.82 4.52 -11.42
C ASP A 76 -7.39 5.96 -11.07
N LEU A 77 -6.08 6.17 -10.86
CA LEU A 77 -5.52 7.44 -10.44
C LEU A 77 -4.01 7.51 -10.72
N GLY A 78 -3.59 8.38 -11.66
CA GLY A 78 -2.20 8.84 -11.80
C GLY A 78 -1.14 7.80 -12.19
N PHE A 79 -1.55 6.62 -12.65
CA PHE A 79 -0.67 5.57 -13.14
C PHE A 79 -1.26 4.96 -14.40
N PHE A 80 -0.53 5.02 -15.50
CA PHE A 80 -1.04 4.76 -16.85
C PHE A 80 -0.37 3.57 -17.51
N GLY A 81 -1.16 2.85 -18.30
CA GLY A 81 -0.68 1.95 -19.33
C GLY A 81 -1.19 2.43 -20.68
N THR A 82 -0.35 2.38 -21.70
CA THR A 82 -0.68 2.88 -23.04
C THR A 82 -1.96 2.26 -23.59
N GLY A 83 -2.84 3.11 -24.11
CA GLY A 83 -4.13 2.72 -24.67
C GLY A 83 -5.17 2.30 -23.64
N GLN A 84 -4.94 2.52 -22.34
CA GLN A 84 -5.87 2.15 -21.28
C GLN A 84 -6.60 3.37 -20.71
N PRO A 85 -7.90 3.24 -20.36
CA PRO A 85 -8.64 4.31 -19.71
C PRO A 85 -8.04 4.70 -18.36
N ALA A 86 -8.06 6.00 -18.07
CA ALA A 86 -7.71 6.53 -16.76
C ALA A 86 -8.62 7.71 -16.39
N THR A 87 -9.67 7.45 -15.62
CA THR A 87 -10.74 8.45 -15.43
C THR A 87 -10.59 9.27 -14.15
N PHE A 88 -9.65 8.90 -13.27
CA PHE A 88 -9.43 9.60 -12.00
C PHE A 88 -10.69 9.61 -11.11
N GLY A 89 -11.62 8.67 -11.32
CA GLY A 89 -12.95 8.70 -10.71
C GLY A 89 -13.78 9.95 -11.04
N SER A 90 -13.43 10.69 -12.10
CA SER A 90 -14.02 11.98 -12.46
C SER A 90 -14.77 11.91 -13.79
N ARG A 91 -15.95 12.53 -13.84
CA ARG A 91 -16.68 12.71 -15.10
C ARG A 91 -15.89 13.53 -16.14
N LEU A 92 -14.98 14.38 -15.69
CA LEU A 92 -14.12 15.18 -16.56
C LEU A 92 -13.21 14.32 -17.44
N PHE A 93 -12.76 13.19 -16.92
CA PHE A 93 -11.82 12.27 -17.59
C PHE A 93 -12.50 10.96 -18.01
N LYS A 94 -13.83 10.91 -18.10
CA LYS A 94 -14.58 9.67 -18.39
C LYS A 94 -14.15 8.98 -19.70
N ASP A 95 -13.72 9.77 -20.68
CA ASP A 95 -13.29 9.32 -22.01
C ASP A 95 -11.76 9.40 -22.18
N PHE A 96 -11.01 9.70 -21.12
CA PHE A 96 -9.56 9.81 -21.19
C PHE A 96 -8.92 8.42 -21.33
N VAL A 97 -8.09 8.29 -22.35
CA VAL A 97 -7.26 7.12 -22.62
C VAL A 97 -5.81 7.57 -22.63
N ALA A 98 -4.98 6.91 -21.83
CA ALA A 98 -3.58 7.27 -21.75
C ALA A 98 -2.81 6.91 -23.04
N ASP A 99 -1.95 7.81 -23.50
CA ASP A 99 -1.12 7.65 -24.69
C ASP A 99 0.27 7.08 -24.38
N HIS A 100 0.64 6.98 -23.11
CA HIS A 100 1.92 6.49 -22.65
C HIS A 100 1.77 5.58 -21.42
N GLU A 101 2.90 5.03 -20.99
CA GLU A 101 2.98 4.16 -19.83
C GLU A 101 3.84 4.79 -18.74
N THR A 102 3.37 4.72 -17.50
CA THR A 102 4.15 5.13 -16.33
C THR A 102 5.18 4.08 -15.97
N ALA A 103 6.33 4.51 -15.45
CA ALA A 103 7.43 3.62 -15.10
C ALA A 103 7.01 2.50 -14.12
N TYR A 104 6.12 2.81 -13.18
CA TYR A 104 5.57 1.82 -12.25
C TYR A 104 4.78 0.71 -12.99
N VAL A 105 3.94 1.09 -13.95
CA VAL A 105 3.14 0.15 -14.73
C VAL A 105 4.04 -0.72 -15.62
N THR A 106 5.07 -0.13 -16.24
CA THR A 106 6.10 -0.88 -16.97
C THR A 106 6.79 -1.91 -16.08
N ARG A 107 7.19 -1.54 -14.86
CA ARG A 107 7.83 -2.46 -13.91
C ARG A 107 6.90 -3.56 -13.43
N CYS A 108 5.61 -3.27 -13.25
CA CYS A 108 4.61 -4.30 -12.96
C CYS A 108 4.50 -5.32 -14.10
N LYS A 109 4.51 -4.86 -15.36
CA LYS A 109 4.53 -5.77 -16.53
C LYS A 109 5.82 -6.58 -16.60
N GLN A 110 6.97 -5.96 -16.33
CA GLN A 110 8.27 -6.65 -16.27
C GLN A 110 8.33 -7.67 -15.13
N ALA A 111 7.60 -7.45 -14.03
CA ALA A 111 7.44 -8.44 -12.97
C ALA A 111 6.54 -9.63 -13.38
N GLY A 112 5.88 -9.54 -14.55
CA GLY A 112 5.03 -10.57 -15.13
C GLY A 112 3.55 -10.49 -14.70
N LEU A 113 3.14 -9.43 -14.00
CA LEU A 113 1.74 -9.24 -13.56
C LEU A 113 0.79 -9.09 -14.75
N VAL A 114 -0.45 -9.57 -14.59
CA VAL A 114 -1.50 -9.44 -15.60
C VAL A 114 -2.61 -8.50 -15.15
N PHE A 115 -2.81 -7.42 -15.90
CA PHE A 115 -3.78 -6.39 -15.54
C PHE A 115 -5.19 -6.82 -15.96
N MET A 116 -6.07 -6.94 -14.97
CA MET A 116 -7.48 -7.26 -15.17
C MET A 116 -8.37 -6.02 -15.36
N GLY A 117 -7.83 -4.82 -15.15
CA GLY A 117 -8.61 -3.60 -15.20
C GLY A 117 -8.13 -2.48 -14.29
N ARG A 118 -9.05 -1.54 -14.06
CA ARG A 118 -8.89 -0.37 -13.19
C ARG A 118 -9.74 -0.49 -11.94
N SER A 119 -9.16 -0.22 -10.79
CA SER A 119 -9.89 -0.21 -9.52
C SER A 119 -10.42 1.18 -9.15
N SER A 120 -11.57 1.22 -8.49
CA SER A 120 -12.29 2.44 -8.10
C SER A 120 -11.46 3.34 -7.18
N SER A 121 -11.58 4.64 -7.40
CA SER A 121 -10.99 5.74 -6.64
C SER A 121 -12.02 6.87 -6.53
N PRO A 122 -12.05 7.66 -5.44
CA PRO A 122 -12.78 8.91 -5.43
C PRO A 122 -12.17 9.87 -6.43
N GLU A 123 -12.96 10.87 -6.79
CA GLU A 123 -12.58 11.91 -7.74
C GLU A 123 -11.24 12.56 -7.36
N PHE A 124 -10.26 12.45 -8.26
CA PHE A 124 -8.86 12.89 -8.09
C PHE A 124 -8.12 12.31 -6.87
N GLY A 125 -8.67 11.28 -6.24
CA GLY A 125 -8.12 10.71 -5.03
C GLY A 125 -8.23 11.59 -3.78
N LEU A 126 -9.10 12.60 -3.78
CA LEU A 126 -9.16 13.68 -2.79
C LEU A 126 -10.07 13.41 -1.59
N ASN A 127 -10.49 12.16 -1.38
CA ASN A 127 -11.40 11.80 -0.29
C ASN A 127 -10.97 10.48 0.40
N PRO A 128 -11.04 10.38 1.74
CA PRO A 128 -10.86 9.12 2.48
C PRO A 128 -12.06 8.15 2.39
N ASN A 129 -13.12 8.50 1.66
CA ASN A 129 -14.16 7.58 1.20
C ASN A 129 -14.18 7.53 -0.34
N THR A 130 -14.81 6.52 -0.94
CA THR A 130 -14.85 6.35 -2.40
C THR A 130 -16.26 6.30 -2.92
N GLU A 131 -16.78 7.47 -3.30
CA GLU A 131 -18.15 7.66 -3.80
C GLU A 131 -18.19 8.59 -5.04
N PRO A 132 -17.33 8.36 -6.06
CA PRO A 132 -17.29 9.23 -7.23
C PRO A 132 -18.63 9.27 -7.97
N ARG A 133 -19.03 10.46 -8.44
CA ARG A 133 -20.25 10.63 -9.26
C ARG A 133 -20.25 9.77 -10.53
N LEU A 134 -19.08 9.42 -11.06
CA LEU A 134 -18.94 8.65 -12.29
C LEU A 134 -19.32 7.17 -12.12
N TYR A 135 -18.94 6.55 -10.99
CA TYR A 135 -19.06 5.09 -10.78
C TYR A 135 -19.90 4.69 -9.56
N GLY A 136 -20.26 5.64 -8.69
CA GLY A 136 -20.96 5.36 -7.43
C GLY A 136 -20.03 4.89 -6.32
N SER A 137 -20.63 4.49 -5.20
CA SER A 137 -19.93 4.10 -3.97
C SER A 137 -19.23 2.75 -4.12
N CYS A 138 -17.97 2.69 -3.64
CA CYS A 138 -17.25 1.43 -3.45
C CYS A 138 -17.49 0.91 -2.03
N HIS A 139 -18.16 -0.24 -1.94
CA HIS A 139 -18.63 -0.81 -0.67
C HIS A 139 -17.62 -1.78 -0.07
N ASN A 140 -17.62 -1.86 1.26
CA ASN A 140 -16.76 -2.76 2.01
C ASN A 140 -17.26 -4.21 1.88
N PRO A 141 -16.43 -5.17 1.43
CA PRO A 141 -16.84 -6.57 1.32
C PRO A 141 -17.24 -7.23 2.66
N TRP A 142 -16.81 -6.68 3.80
CA TRP A 142 -17.20 -7.18 5.12
C TRP A 142 -18.61 -6.74 5.54
N ASN A 143 -19.05 -5.57 5.06
CA ASN A 143 -20.40 -5.07 5.24
C ASN A 143 -20.72 -4.01 4.16
N LEU A 144 -21.68 -4.31 3.28
CA LEU A 144 -22.02 -3.47 2.14
C LEU A 144 -22.63 -2.11 2.52
N GLU A 145 -23.08 -1.93 3.76
CA GLU A 145 -23.56 -0.64 4.27
C GLU A 145 -22.41 0.35 4.56
N TYR A 146 -21.16 -0.11 4.53
CA TYR A 146 -19.99 0.69 4.85
C TYR A 146 -19.10 0.94 3.63
N SER A 147 -18.36 2.06 3.68
CA SER A 147 -17.34 2.36 2.68
C SER A 147 -16.12 1.44 2.83
N ALA A 148 -15.53 1.04 1.70
CA ALA A 148 -14.21 0.41 1.66
C ALA A 148 -13.04 1.39 1.92
N GLY A 149 -13.35 2.66 2.20
CA GLY A 149 -12.38 3.71 2.50
C GLY A 149 -11.97 4.53 1.30
N GLY A 150 -10.76 5.06 1.32
CA GLY A 150 -10.28 5.91 0.25
C GLY A 150 -8.89 6.48 0.49
N SER A 151 -8.20 6.90 -0.57
CA SER A 151 -8.68 6.91 -1.96
C SER A 151 -8.49 5.60 -2.74
N SER A 152 -7.90 4.54 -2.16
CA SER A 152 -7.66 3.26 -2.89
C SER A 152 -8.69 2.17 -2.55
N ALA A 153 -9.97 2.53 -2.42
CA ALA A 153 -11.01 1.60 -2.00
C ALA A 153 -11.20 0.42 -2.95
N GLY A 154 -11.23 0.65 -4.25
CA GLY A 154 -11.44 -0.44 -5.21
C GLY A 154 -10.34 -1.51 -5.11
N ALA A 155 -9.09 -1.08 -4.88
CA ALA A 155 -7.98 -2.00 -4.66
C ALA A 155 -8.18 -2.82 -3.38
N ALA A 156 -8.52 -2.17 -2.26
CA ALA A 156 -8.70 -2.84 -0.98
C ALA A 156 -9.93 -3.76 -0.98
N ALA A 157 -11.06 -3.31 -1.54
CA ALA A 157 -12.27 -4.10 -1.67
C ALA A 157 -12.04 -5.33 -2.57
N ALA A 158 -11.34 -5.18 -3.70
CA ALA A 158 -11.04 -6.32 -4.57
C ALA A 158 -10.13 -7.36 -3.89
N VAL A 159 -9.12 -6.92 -3.13
CA VAL A 159 -8.22 -7.83 -2.41
C VAL A 159 -8.92 -8.52 -1.24
N ALA A 160 -9.72 -7.79 -0.45
CA ALA A 160 -10.49 -8.33 0.68
C ALA A 160 -11.61 -9.27 0.23
N ALA A 161 -12.27 -8.98 -0.88
CA ALA A 161 -13.26 -9.85 -1.51
C ALA A 161 -12.66 -11.15 -2.09
N GLY A 162 -11.33 -11.27 -2.09
CA GLY A 162 -10.61 -12.39 -2.64
C GLY A 162 -10.58 -12.42 -4.16
N ILE A 163 -10.83 -11.31 -4.86
CA ILE A 163 -10.69 -11.25 -6.32
C ILE A 163 -9.22 -11.41 -6.70
N LEU A 164 -8.32 -10.72 -5.98
CA LEU A 164 -6.87 -10.68 -6.24
C LEU A 164 -6.08 -10.79 -4.94
N PRO A 165 -4.84 -11.29 -4.95
CA PRO A 165 -3.95 -11.27 -3.77
C PRO A 165 -3.39 -9.89 -3.41
N VAL A 166 -3.18 -9.05 -4.42
CA VAL A 166 -2.54 -7.75 -4.30
C VAL A 166 -3.07 -6.83 -5.39
N ALA A 167 -3.16 -5.53 -5.11
CA ALA A 167 -3.61 -4.52 -6.08
C ALA A 167 -2.88 -3.19 -5.86
N HIS A 168 -2.64 -2.46 -6.96
CA HIS A 168 -2.02 -1.14 -6.92
C HIS A 168 -2.86 -0.16 -6.10
N ALA A 169 -2.17 0.67 -5.30
CA ALA A 169 -2.78 1.69 -4.48
C ALA A 169 -1.83 2.88 -4.33
N THR A 170 -2.36 4.04 -3.94
CA THR A 170 -1.58 5.28 -3.75
C THR A 170 -1.95 5.96 -2.45
N ASP A 171 -1.00 6.63 -1.81
CA ASP A 171 -1.17 7.23 -0.47
C ASP A 171 -0.44 8.57 -0.37
N GLY A 172 -1.20 9.64 -0.17
CA GLY A 172 -0.68 10.95 0.26
C GLY A 172 -1.04 11.23 1.72
N GLY A 173 -2.33 11.16 2.06
CA GLY A 173 -2.86 11.43 3.41
C GLY A 173 -3.32 10.20 4.19
N GLY A 174 -3.09 8.98 3.68
CA GLY A 174 -3.62 7.74 4.24
C GLY A 174 -4.22 6.79 3.19
N SER A 175 -4.20 7.15 1.91
CA SER A 175 -5.01 6.47 0.88
C SER A 175 -4.63 5.02 0.54
N ILE A 176 -3.54 4.46 1.08
CA ILE A 176 -3.27 3.01 1.12
C ILE A 176 -3.70 2.46 2.49
N ARG A 177 -3.26 3.12 3.56
CA ARG A 177 -3.40 2.64 4.95
C ARG A 177 -4.84 2.66 5.47
N ILE A 178 -5.62 3.68 5.13
CA ILE A 178 -7.04 3.82 5.49
C ILE A 178 -7.87 2.68 4.89
N PRO A 179 -7.90 2.49 3.56
CA PRO A 179 -8.70 1.42 2.98
C PRO A 179 -8.17 0.02 3.35
N ALA A 180 -6.85 -0.14 3.55
CA ALA A 180 -6.30 -1.39 4.09
C ALA A 180 -6.83 -1.68 5.50
N ALA A 181 -6.83 -0.70 6.40
CA ALA A 181 -7.37 -0.85 7.76
C ALA A 181 -8.87 -1.18 7.75
N GLN A 182 -9.66 -0.49 6.91
CA GLN A 182 -11.11 -0.71 6.82
C GLN A 182 -11.47 -2.04 6.17
N CYS A 183 -10.64 -2.57 5.27
CA CYS A 183 -10.87 -3.85 4.59
C CYS A 183 -10.10 -5.02 5.22
N GLY A 184 -9.40 -4.83 6.35
CA GLY A 184 -8.69 -5.89 7.05
C GLY A 184 -7.47 -6.44 6.30
N LEU A 185 -6.69 -5.56 5.67
CA LEU A 185 -5.55 -5.89 4.81
C LEU A 185 -4.24 -5.26 5.30
N PHE A 186 -3.13 -5.68 4.69
CA PHE A 186 -1.85 -5.00 4.84
C PHE A 186 -1.73 -3.83 3.86
N GLY A 187 -1.34 -2.67 4.37
CA GLY A 187 -1.14 -1.45 3.57
C GLY A 187 0.06 -0.66 4.08
N LEU A 188 1.03 -0.41 3.20
CA LEU A 188 2.24 0.33 3.50
C LEU A 188 2.37 1.53 2.55
N LYS A 189 2.53 2.73 3.10
CA LYS A 189 3.01 3.87 2.33
C LYS A 189 4.54 3.88 2.39
N PRO A 190 5.25 3.71 1.26
CA PRO A 190 6.71 3.74 1.28
C PRO A 190 7.25 5.14 1.57
N SER A 191 8.56 5.21 1.80
CA SER A 191 9.29 6.47 1.93
C SER A 191 9.12 7.34 0.68
N ARG A 192 9.11 8.67 0.86
CA ARG A 192 9.17 9.66 -0.23
C ARG A 192 10.36 9.32 -1.14
N GLY A 193 10.16 9.32 -2.46
CA GLY A 193 11.19 9.00 -3.47
C GLY A 193 11.56 7.52 -3.59
N ARG A 194 10.78 6.61 -2.99
CA ARG A 194 11.00 5.15 -3.13
C ARG A 194 10.48 4.60 -4.45
N VAL A 195 9.34 5.11 -4.91
CA VAL A 195 8.64 4.67 -6.12
C VAL A 195 8.42 5.91 -6.99
N SER A 196 8.95 5.87 -8.21
CA SER A 196 8.88 6.99 -9.16
C SER A 196 7.45 7.25 -9.65
N MET A 197 7.17 8.52 -9.95
CA MET A 197 5.96 8.99 -10.65
C MET A 197 6.23 9.33 -12.13
N ALA A 198 7.38 8.92 -12.66
CA ALA A 198 7.74 9.15 -14.04
C ALA A 198 6.78 8.46 -15.02
N PRO A 199 6.59 9.05 -16.23
CA PRO A 199 7.24 10.27 -16.70
C PRO A 199 6.50 11.57 -16.32
N ASP A 200 5.30 11.47 -15.74
CA ASP A 200 4.37 12.60 -15.63
C ASP A 200 4.75 13.64 -14.56
N ALA A 201 5.42 13.21 -13.49
CA ALA A 201 5.78 14.08 -12.39
C ALA A 201 7.07 13.64 -11.70
N GLY A 202 7.85 14.62 -11.24
CA GLY A 202 8.97 14.35 -10.32
C GLY A 202 8.48 13.95 -8.93
N GLU A 203 7.36 14.50 -8.47
CA GLU A 203 6.72 14.14 -7.20
C GLU A 203 5.25 14.58 -7.13
N GLY A 204 4.48 13.98 -6.23
CA GLY A 204 3.09 14.36 -5.96
C GLY A 204 2.90 14.93 -4.56
N TRP A 205 2.16 16.04 -4.46
CA TRP A 205 1.88 16.75 -3.20
C TRP A 205 3.14 17.03 -2.37
N ASP A 206 4.16 17.66 -2.97
CA ASP A 206 5.45 17.93 -2.30
C ASP A 206 6.00 16.66 -1.62
N GLY A 207 5.94 15.55 -2.36
CA GLY A 207 6.40 14.22 -1.97
C GLY A 207 5.64 13.52 -0.83
N LEU A 208 4.46 14.01 -0.47
CA LEU A 208 3.54 13.26 0.41
C LEU A 208 3.00 12.02 -0.28
N SER A 209 2.68 12.14 -1.58
CA SER A 209 2.08 11.06 -2.38
C SER A 209 3.10 10.01 -2.79
N ALA A 210 2.73 8.74 -2.62
CA ALA A 210 3.52 7.60 -3.09
C ALA A 210 2.62 6.49 -3.64
N GLY A 211 3.09 5.81 -4.70
CA GLY A 211 2.48 4.59 -5.22
C GLY A 211 3.04 3.33 -4.55
N HIS A 212 2.18 2.36 -4.28
CA HIS A 212 2.54 1.01 -3.84
C HIS A 212 1.35 0.07 -4.01
N VAL A 213 1.05 -0.80 -3.03
CA VAL A 213 -0.04 -1.78 -3.10
C VAL A 213 -0.77 -1.90 -1.77
N VAL A 214 -1.98 -2.47 -1.84
CA VAL A 214 -2.65 -3.16 -0.72
C VAL A 214 -2.59 -4.66 -1.00
N SER A 215 -2.36 -5.46 0.05
CA SER A 215 -2.09 -6.91 -0.08
C SER A 215 -2.66 -7.71 1.08
N ARG A 216 -2.81 -9.03 0.88
CA ARG A 216 -3.15 -9.96 1.96
C ARG A 216 -1.96 -10.28 2.86
N SER A 217 -0.73 -10.24 2.33
CA SER A 217 0.47 -10.64 3.07
C SER A 217 1.56 -9.57 3.01
N VAL A 218 2.36 -9.51 4.07
CA VAL A 218 3.52 -8.60 4.14
C VAL A 218 4.54 -8.90 3.03
N ARG A 219 4.72 -10.19 2.67
CA ARG A 219 5.68 -10.60 1.64
C ARG A 219 5.26 -10.21 0.23
N ASP A 220 3.96 -10.15 -0.07
CA ASP A 220 3.47 -9.61 -1.34
C ASP A 220 3.84 -8.13 -1.50
N SER A 221 3.60 -7.33 -0.46
CA SER A 221 4.01 -5.92 -0.46
C SER A 221 5.53 -5.76 -0.55
N ALA A 222 6.30 -6.61 0.13
CA ALA A 222 7.75 -6.58 0.06
C ALA A 222 8.27 -6.87 -1.36
N LEU A 223 7.80 -7.94 -1.99
CA LEU A 223 8.18 -8.29 -3.36
C LEU A 223 7.75 -7.21 -4.37
N MET A 224 6.59 -6.59 -4.17
CA MET A 224 6.16 -5.46 -5.01
C MET A 224 7.15 -4.29 -4.91
N LEU A 225 7.69 -3.97 -3.72
CA LEU A 225 8.74 -2.96 -3.63
C LEU A 225 10.02 -3.40 -4.35
N ASP A 226 10.43 -4.67 -4.25
CA ASP A 226 11.60 -5.17 -4.99
C ASP A 226 11.45 -5.02 -6.51
N CYS A 227 10.22 -5.14 -7.01
CA CYS A 227 9.90 -4.95 -8.42
C CYS A 227 9.85 -3.47 -8.82
N THR A 228 9.25 -2.60 -7.98
CA THR A 228 8.84 -1.25 -8.41
C THR A 228 9.67 -0.12 -7.82
N ALA A 229 10.44 -0.35 -6.75
CA ALA A 229 11.16 0.70 -6.02
C ALA A 229 12.51 1.06 -6.64
N ARG A 230 12.46 1.73 -7.79
CA ARG A 230 13.65 2.24 -8.49
C ARG A 230 13.43 3.70 -8.90
N MET A 231 14.54 4.41 -9.02
CA MET A 231 14.57 5.78 -9.55
C MET A 231 14.41 5.77 -11.07
N GLU A 232 13.87 6.84 -11.62
CA GLU A 232 13.79 7.12 -13.06
C GLU A 232 14.44 8.48 -13.40
N PRO A 233 14.88 8.69 -14.65
CA PRO A 233 15.28 10.01 -15.11
C PRO A 233 14.16 11.03 -14.88
N GLY A 234 14.50 12.15 -14.23
CA GLY A 234 13.54 13.20 -13.85
C GLY A 234 13.05 13.13 -12.40
N ASP A 235 13.32 12.04 -11.68
CA ASP A 235 13.06 12.01 -10.23
C ASP A 235 13.95 13.06 -9.50
N PRO A 236 13.38 13.93 -8.66
CA PRO A 236 14.13 15.02 -8.01
C PRO A 236 15.03 14.54 -6.86
N TYR A 237 14.75 13.36 -6.30
CA TYR A 237 15.49 12.74 -5.22
C TYR A 237 15.15 11.25 -5.13
N THR A 238 15.94 10.48 -4.38
CA THR A 238 15.70 9.05 -4.15
C THR A 238 15.75 8.68 -2.68
N ALA A 239 14.92 7.73 -2.26
CA ALA A 239 14.98 7.16 -0.93
C ALA A 239 16.25 6.31 -0.76
N PRO A 240 16.83 6.20 0.45
CA PRO A 240 18.05 5.42 0.69
C PRO A 240 17.94 4.00 0.15
N VAL A 241 18.94 3.54 -0.61
CA VAL A 241 18.95 2.19 -1.19
C VAL A 241 18.88 1.15 -0.07
N PRO A 242 17.94 0.19 -0.11
CA PRO A 242 17.89 -0.89 0.88
C PRO A 242 19.17 -1.74 0.81
N GLU A 243 19.68 -2.18 1.96
CA GLU A 243 20.85 -3.06 2.02
C GLU A 243 20.63 -4.42 1.34
N ARG A 244 19.37 -4.81 1.16
CA ARG A 244 18.93 -6.09 0.59
C ARG A 244 17.50 -5.95 0.04
N PRO A 245 17.04 -6.93 -0.76
CA PRO A 245 15.64 -6.99 -1.18
C PRO A 245 14.68 -7.01 0.02
N PHE A 246 13.57 -6.29 -0.08
CA PHE A 246 12.52 -6.24 0.93
C PHE A 246 11.95 -7.64 1.21
N LEU A 247 11.80 -8.49 0.19
CA LEU A 247 11.32 -9.86 0.37
C LEU A 247 12.27 -10.68 1.26
N GLU A 248 13.58 -10.50 1.11
CA GLU A 248 14.57 -11.12 2.00
C GLU A 248 14.48 -10.54 3.41
N ALA A 249 14.29 -9.22 3.54
CA ALA A 249 14.20 -8.55 4.83
C ALA A 249 13.02 -9.06 5.68
N VAL A 250 11.86 -9.33 5.07
CA VAL A 250 10.67 -9.83 5.79
C VAL A 250 10.77 -11.30 6.21
N ALA A 251 11.64 -12.08 5.55
CA ALA A 251 11.92 -13.47 5.95
C ALA A 251 12.83 -13.56 7.18
N ARG A 252 13.53 -12.47 7.52
CA ARG A 252 14.42 -12.43 8.68
C ARG A 252 13.64 -12.15 9.95
N PRO A 253 13.84 -12.94 11.01
CA PRO A 253 13.27 -12.61 12.30
C PRO A 253 13.75 -11.24 12.78
N PRO A 254 12.86 -10.42 13.37
CA PRO A 254 13.24 -9.10 13.85
C PRO A 254 14.19 -9.23 15.05
N ARG A 255 15.19 -8.34 15.11
CA ARG A 255 15.95 -8.10 16.35
C ARG A 255 15.03 -7.47 17.40
N LYS A 256 15.51 -7.36 18.65
CA LYS A 256 14.79 -6.60 19.68
C LYS A 256 14.54 -5.15 19.20
N LEU A 257 13.26 -4.80 19.04
CA LEU A 257 12.82 -3.48 18.61
C LEU A 257 12.38 -2.64 19.83
N ARG A 258 12.50 -1.32 19.70
CA ARG A 258 11.83 -0.37 20.59
C ARG A 258 10.63 0.17 19.82
N ILE A 259 9.43 -0.09 20.33
CA ILE A 259 8.18 0.31 19.70
C ILE A 259 7.54 1.37 20.58
N ALA A 260 7.34 2.57 20.04
CA ALA A 260 6.59 3.61 20.70
C ALA A 260 5.09 3.36 20.50
N LEU A 261 4.31 3.40 21.58
CA LEU A 261 2.87 3.19 21.55
C LEU A 261 2.15 4.53 21.78
N MET A 262 1.30 4.91 20.82
CA MET A 262 0.48 6.12 20.90
C MET A 262 -0.99 5.72 21.04
N LEU A 263 -1.59 5.96 22.20
CA LEU A 263 -3.00 5.66 22.50
C LEU A 263 -3.90 6.90 22.47
N LYS A 264 -3.35 8.05 22.07
CA LYS A 264 -4.08 9.31 21.98
C LYS A 264 -3.82 9.91 20.62
N ASP A 265 -4.86 10.45 20.00
CA ASP A 265 -4.69 11.24 18.79
C ASP A 265 -3.85 12.50 19.08
N HIS A 266 -3.05 12.91 18.10
CA HIS A 266 -2.15 14.05 18.23
C HIS A 266 -2.87 15.40 18.29
N ARG A 267 -4.15 15.47 17.88
CA ARG A 267 -5.04 16.62 18.04
C ARG A 267 -6.00 16.46 19.23
N GLY A 268 -5.83 15.40 20.03
CA GLY A 268 -6.69 15.14 21.19
C GLY A 268 -8.06 14.57 20.85
N ALA A 269 -8.29 14.09 19.61
CA ALA A 269 -9.54 13.44 19.26
C ALA A 269 -9.76 12.16 20.08
N LYS A 270 -11.03 11.89 20.43
CA LYS A 270 -11.41 10.66 21.12
C LYS A 270 -11.39 9.49 20.13
N LEU A 271 -10.59 8.48 20.42
CA LEU A 271 -10.54 7.24 19.65
C LEU A 271 -11.70 6.31 20.05
N HIS A 272 -12.21 5.53 19.11
CA HIS A 272 -13.22 4.51 19.39
C HIS A 272 -12.64 3.43 20.31
N PRO A 273 -13.41 2.93 21.32
CA PRO A 273 -12.91 1.94 22.27
C PRO A 273 -12.36 0.67 21.60
N GLU A 274 -13.03 0.16 20.57
CA GLU A 274 -12.57 -1.05 19.85
C GLU A 274 -11.24 -0.82 19.12
N CYS A 275 -11.00 0.38 18.58
CA CYS A 275 -9.72 0.72 17.97
C CYS A 275 -8.60 0.78 19.01
N LEU A 276 -8.89 1.29 20.21
CA LEU A 276 -7.94 1.29 21.33
C LEU A 276 -7.60 -0.13 21.77
N GLU A 277 -8.61 -0.99 21.91
CA GLU A 277 -8.43 -2.39 22.26
C GLU A 277 -7.59 -3.13 21.22
N ALA A 278 -7.87 -2.94 19.92
CA ALA A 278 -7.09 -3.52 18.84
C ALA A 278 -5.61 -3.10 18.88
N VAL A 279 -5.33 -1.82 19.08
CA VAL A 279 -3.96 -1.30 19.20
C VAL A 279 -3.24 -1.85 20.43
N GLN A 280 -3.94 -1.97 21.56
CA GLN A 280 -3.39 -2.58 22.77
C GLN A 280 -3.13 -4.08 22.59
N GLY A 281 -4.01 -4.80 21.91
CA GLY A 281 -3.83 -6.20 21.53
C GLY A 281 -2.58 -6.38 20.66
N ALA A 282 -2.42 -5.56 19.63
CA ALA A 282 -1.24 -5.55 18.78
C ALA A 282 0.05 -5.28 19.59
N ALA A 283 0.02 -4.31 20.52
CA ALA A 283 1.16 -4.03 21.39
C ALA A 283 1.56 -5.23 22.26
N LYS A 284 0.58 -5.96 22.82
CA LYS A 284 0.83 -7.19 23.60
C LYS A 284 1.46 -8.29 22.73
N LEU A 285 1.01 -8.45 21.49
CA LEU A 285 1.63 -9.39 20.53
C LEU A 285 3.07 -9.00 20.24
N CYS A 286 3.36 -7.71 20.03
CA CYS A 286 4.73 -7.24 19.83
C CYS A 286 5.64 -7.47 21.05
N CYS A 287 5.09 -7.42 22.27
CA CYS A 287 5.85 -7.71 23.49
C CYS A 287 6.11 -9.21 23.72
N SER A 288 5.22 -10.08 23.24
CA SER A 288 5.28 -11.53 23.45
C SER A 288 5.91 -12.28 22.28
N ALA A 289 6.14 -11.62 21.14
CA ALA A 289 6.82 -12.20 20.00
C ALA A 289 8.21 -12.72 20.42
N PRO A 290 8.53 -14.01 20.21
CA PRO A 290 9.80 -14.58 20.62
C PRO A 290 10.93 -13.85 19.91
N ILE A 291 11.83 -13.25 20.69
CA ILE A 291 13.09 -12.73 20.17
C ILE A 291 13.96 -13.95 19.87
N PRO A 292 14.40 -14.17 18.62
CA PRO A 292 15.41 -15.19 18.36
C PRO A 292 16.66 -14.79 19.14
N THR A 293 17.10 -15.66 20.06
CA THR A 293 18.28 -15.44 20.88
C THR A 293 19.53 -15.58 20.01
N SER A 294 19.91 -14.55 19.26
CA SER A 294 21.30 -14.39 18.85
C SER A 294 22.07 -13.87 20.06
N ARG A 295 23.02 -14.66 20.56
CA ARG A 295 23.88 -14.34 21.70
C ARG A 295 24.60 -13.00 21.47
N ASP A 296 24.23 -12.00 22.25
CA ASP A 296 25.18 -11.08 22.90
C ASP A 296 24.44 -10.26 23.99
N PRO A 297 24.85 -10.33 25.27
CA PRO A 297 24.24 -9.55 26.33
C PRO A 297 24.99 -8.23 26.52
N ALA A 298 24.32 -7.10 26.30
CA ALA A 298 24.69 -5.83 26.92
C ALA A 298 23.57 -5.41 27.88
N PRO A 299 23.88 -5.04 29.15
CA PRO A 299 22.88 -4.92 30.19
C PRO A 299 22.01 -3.66 30.07
N LEU A 300 20.80 -3.82 30.59
CA LEU A 300 19.67 -2.89 30.65
C LEU A 300 19.95 -1.66 31.54
N MET A 301 19.45 -0.49 31.12
CA MET A 301 18.85 0.47 32.06
C MET A 301 17.39 0.69 31.68
N ALA A 302 16.50 0.23 32.56
CA ALA A 302 15.09 0.55 32.56
C ALA A 302 14.91 2.03 32.96
N CYS A 303 14.03 2.74 32.24
CA CYS A 303 13.62 4.10 32.61
C CYS A 303 12.37 3.99 33.50
N PRO A 304 12.41 4.34 34.80
CA PRO A 304 11.21 4.38 35.61
C PRO A 304 10.39 5.65 35.31
N PRO A 305 9.07 5.63 35.56
CA PRO A 305 8.20 6.77 35.28
C PRO A 305 8.53 7.92 36.24
N ARG A 306 8.87 9.11 35.72
CA ARG A 306 9.05 10.30 36.55
C ARG A 306 7.69 10.81 37.04
N THR A 307 7.42 10.62 38.33
CA THR A 307 6.43 11.37 39.11
C THR A 307 6.88 12.82 39.30
N ARG A 308 5.93 13.76 39.22
CA ARG A 308 6.15 15.18 39.55
C ARG A 308 6.47 15.35 41.04
N SER A 309 7.50 16.11 41.38
CA SER A 309 7.57 16.83 42.65
C SER A 309 8.29 18.17 42.47
N ARG A 310 7.71 19.19 43.11
CA ARG A 310 8.11 20.60 43.11
C ARG A 310 9.39 20.85 43.93
N CYS A 311 9.91 22.07 43.71
CA CYS A 311 10.56 22.99 44.65
C CYS A 311 12.04 23.30 44.36
N GLY A 312 12.33 24.61 44.30
CA GLY A 312 13.66 25.17 44.43
C GLY A 312 14.03 26.21 43.37
N SER A 313 13.50 27.43 43.49
CA SER A 313 14.22 28.63 43.02
C SER A 313 15.48 28.83 43.90
N PRO A 314 16.53 29.46 43.35
CA PRO A 314 16.75 30.82 43.81
C PRO A 314 17.16 31.79 42.70
N SER A 315 16.87 33.05 43.02
CA SER A 315 17.24 34.28 42.36
C SER A 315 18.74 34.43 42.08
N ARG A 316 19.07 35.11 40.97
CA ARG A 316 20.00 36.25 40.92
C ARG A 316 19.83 37.02 39.61
N ARG A 317 19.54 38.31 39.74
CA ARG A 317 19.61 39.34 38.68
C ARG A 317 21.06 39.87 38.55
N VAL A 318 21.22 40.68 37.50
CA VAL A 318 22.27 41.68 37.22
C VAL A 318 23.40 41.11 36.33
N GLY A 319 23.72 41.63 35.14
CA GLY A 319 23.25 42.82 34.42
C GLY A 319 23.80 42.89 32.99
N SER A 320 23.21 43.75 32.15
CA SER A 320 23.87 44.36 30.97
C SER A 320 24.44 45.73 31.41
N PRO A 321 25.38 46.40 30.71
CA PRO A 321 25.37 46.63 29.25
C PRO A 321 26.76 46.64 28.55
N ARG A 322 26.76 46.57 27.21
CA ARG A 322 27.40 47.54 26.28
C ARG A 322 27.81 46.89 24.95
N ASP A 323 27.53 47.68 23.92
CA ASP A 323 28.00 47.66 22.54
C ASP A 323 29.39 47.05 22.30
N CYS A 324 29.48 46.23 21.25
CA CYS A 324 30.65 46.26 20.38
C CYS A 324 30.26 45.87 18.94
N THR A 325 30.64 46.76 18.04
CA THR A 325 30.49 46.82 16.60
C THR A 325 31.26 45.75 15.81
N GLN A 326 30.71 45.42 14.63
CA GLN A 326 31.39 45.13 13.33
C GLN A 326 32.15 43.82 13.08
N CYS A 327 32.20 43.53 11.75
CA CYS A 327 32.95 42.52 10.99
C CYS A 327 32.29 41.12 10.96
N GLY A 328 31.93 40.54 9.82
CA GLY A 328 32.14 40.86 8.41
C GLY A 328 31.46 39.80 7.53
#